data_AF-A0A656JM55-F1
#
_entry.id   AF-A0A656JM55-F1
#
_cell.length_a   1.000
_cell.length_b   1.000
_cell.length_c   1.000
_cell.angle_alpha   90.00
_cell.angle_beta   90.00
_cell.angle_gamma   90.00
#
_symmetry.space_group_name_H-M   'P 1'
#
loop_
_entity.id
_entity.type
_entity.pdbx_description
1 polymer ?
#
loop_
_entity_poly.entity_id
_entity_poly.type
_entity_poly.pdbx_seq_one_letter_code
_entity_poly.pdbx_strand_id
1 'polypeptide(L)' 'MRPLTLHTPKPLVRAGGIPLIEYHLNALRAAGFHQLVINHAWLGQQIEDYLGDGQRFDLSIRYSAEGQPLETGG' A
#
# COMPACT_ATOMS: atom_id res chain seq x y z
N MET A 1 12.58 -3.62 12.90
CA MET A 1 12.52 -4.63 11.81
C MET A 1 13.53 -4.32 10.69
N ARG A 2 14.82 -4.11 11.03
CA ARG A 2 15.93 -4.18 10.06
C ARG A 2 16.43 -5.63 10.09
N PRO A 3 16.66 -6.32 8.95
CA PRO A 3 17.14 -5.79 7.66
C PRO A 3 16.11 -5.81 6.49
N LEU A 4 14.85 -6.13 6.73
CA LEU A 4 13.85 -6.36 5.65
C LEU A 4 13.31 -5.10 4.95
N THR A 5 13.53 -3.90 5.50
CA THR A 5 12.96 -2.63 4.97
C THR A 5 13.98 -1.76 4.22
N LEU A 6 15.16 -2.28 3.87
CA LEU A 6 16.20 -1.53 3.16
C LEU A 6 15.90 -1.38 1.65
N HIS A 7 15.23 -2.37 1.05
CA HIS A 7 14.97 -2.41 -0.40
C HIS A 7 13.52 -2.70 -0.78
N THR A 8 12.66 -3.00 0.21
CA THR A 8 11.23 -3.27 0.01
C THR A 8 10.45 -2.38 0.98
N PRO A 9 9.50 -1.57 0.51
CA PRO A 9 8.66 -0.77 1.40
C PRO A 9 7.88 -1.73 2.32
N LYS A 10 7.76 -1.36 3.61
CA LYS A 10 7.07 -2.19 4.63
C LYS A 10 5.72 -2.78 4.17
N PRO A 11 4.86 -2.04 3.44
CA PRO A 11 3.61 -2.58 2.90
C PRO A 11 3.78 -3.80 1.97
N LEU A 12 4.90 -3.90 1.25
CA LEU A 12 5.18 -4.97 0.29
C LEU A 12 5.98 -6.14 0.89
N VAL A 13 6.38 -6.06 2.16
CA VAL A 13 6.96 -7.21 2.88
C VAL A 13 5.92 -8.32 2.91
N ARG A 14 6.35 -9.56 2.65
CA ARG A 14 5.46 -10.73 2.60
C ARG A 14 5.38 -11.43 3.97
N ALA A 15 4.17 -11.73 4.42
CA ALA A 15 3.89 -12.64 5.53
C ALA A 15 3.12 -13.83 4.97
N GLY A 16 3.59 -15.06 5.21
CA GLY A 16 2.95 -16.26 4.64
C GLY A 16 2.88 -16.27 3.10
N GLY A 17 3.81 -15.58 2.43
CA GLY A 17 3.84 -15.46 0.97
C GLY A 17 2.98 -14.32 0.40
N ILE A 18 2.17 -13.64 1.21
CA ILE A 18 1.26 -12.57 0.79
C ILE A 18 1.81 -11.21 1.27
N PRO A 19 1.85 -10.16 0.43
CA PRO A 19 2.24 -8.83 0.90
C PRO A 19 1.31 -8.29 1.97
N LEU A 20 1.88 -7.65 3.00
CA LEU A 20 1.12 -7.16 4.15
C LEU A 20 -0.04 -6.23 3.76
N ILE A 21 0.16 -5.38 2.74
CA ILE A 21 -0.88 -4.45 2.28
C ILE A 21 -2.13 -5.18 1.73
N GLU A 22 -1.99 -6.36 1.15
CA GLU A 22 -3.13 -7.09 0.58
C GLU A 22 -4.10 -7.57 1.66
N TYR A 23 -3.61 -7.89 2.86
CA TYR A 23 -4.48 -8.22 3.98
C TYR A 23 -5.40 -7.05 4.32
N HIS A 24 -4.88 -5.82 4.30
CA HIS A 24 -5.68 -4.62 4.55
C HIS A 24 -6.67 -4.34 3.41
N LEU A 25 -6.22 -4.46 2.15
CA LEU A 25 -7.11 -4.28 0.99
C LEU A 25 -8.28 -5.27 1.02
N ASN A 26 -8.00 -6.55 1.29
CA ASN A 26 -9.03 -7.57 1.39
C ASN A 26 -9.99 -7.33 2.56
N ALA A 27 -9.48 -6.90 3.72
CA ALA A 27 -10.33 -6.57 4.87
C ALA A 27 -11.23 -5.36 4.59
N LEU A 28 -10.70 -4.30 3.99
CA LEU A 28 -11.46 -3.09 3.62
C LEU A 28 -12.52 -3.41 2.59
N ARG A 29 -12.18 -4.18 1.55
CA ARG A 29 -13.14 -4.64 0.55
C ARG A 29 -14.26 -5.47 1.18
N ALA A 30 -13.91 -6.42 2.05
CA ALA A 30 -14.88 -7.25 2.76
C ALA A 30 -15.81 -6.43 3.68
N ALA A 31 -15.34 -5.28 4.17
CA ALA A 31 -16.14 -4.33 4.93
C ALA A 31 -17.00 -3.40 4.03
N GLY A 32 -16.97 -3.56 2.70
CA GLY A 32 -17.78 -2.80 1.74
C GLY A 32 -17.13 -1.51 1.22
N PHE A 33 -15.83 -1.28 1.49
CA PHE A 33 -15.11 -0.15 0.93
C PHE A 33 -14.56 -0.49 -0.46
N HIS A 34 -14.87 0.36 -1.45
CA HIS A 34 -14.44 0.16 -2.84
C HIS A 34 -13.51 1.25 -3.38
N GLN A 35 -13.40 2.39 -2.68
CA GLN A 35 -12.55 3.52 -3.08
C GLN A 35 -11.55 3.80 -1.97
N LEU A 36 -10.25 3.69 -2.29
CA LEU A 36 -9.16 3.86 -1.34
C LEU A 36 -8.20 4.93 -1.82
N VAL A 37 -7.65 5.69 -0.88
CA VAL A 37 -6.52 6.58 -1.11
C VAL A 37 -5.33 6.05 -0.33
N ILE A 38 -4.20 5.84 -1.01
CA ILE A 38 -2.96 5.36 -0.41
C ILE A 38 -1.95 6.50 -0.44
N ASN A 39 -1.61 7.00 0.75
CA ASN A 39 -0.43 7.84 0.96
C ASN A 39 0.85 7.03 0.71
N HIS A 40 1.83 7.65 0.08
CA HIS A 40 3.20 7.13 0.11
C HIS A 40 4.25 8.23 -0.03
N ALA A 41 5.39 8.03 0.63
CA ALA A 41 6.59 8.84 0.48
C ALA A 41 7.73 8.00 -0.13
N TRP A 42 8.64 7.49 0.70
CA TRP A 42 9.81 6.70 0.26
C TRP A 42 9.41 5.35 -0.36
N LEU A 43 9.92 5.05 -1.57
CA LEU A 43 9.59 3.87 -2.41
C LEU A 43 8.12 3.76 -2.83
N GLY A 44 7.39 4.87 -2.87
CA GLY A 44 6.01 4.95 -3.33
C GLY A 44 5.73 4.30 -4.67
N GLN A 45 6.62 4.52 -5.65
CA GLN A 45 6.49 3.94 -6.99
C GLN A 45 6.36 2.40 -6.94
N GLN A 46 7.07 1.70 -6.05
CA GLN A 46 6.94 0.24 -5.95
C GLN A 46 5.55 -0.18 -5.46
N ILE A 47 4.90 0.63 -4.63
CA ILE A 47 3.54 0.38 -4.15
C ILE A 47 2.56 0.60 -5.32
N GLU A 48 2.72 1.70 -6.07
CA GLU A 48 1.92 1.99 -7.27
C GLU A 48 2.07 0.88 -8.31
N ASP A 49 3.30 0.48 -8.63
CA ASP A 49 3.60 -0.58 -9.60
C ASP A 49 2.98 -1.92 -9.18
N TYR A 50 2.98 -2.23 -7.88
CA TYR A 50 2.46 -3.48 -7.35
C TYR A 50 0.92 -3.51 -7.32
N LEU A 51 0.30 -2.43 -6.88
CA LEU A 51 -1.14 -2.35 -6.64
C LEU A 51 -1.94 -1.86 -7.85
N GLY A 52 -1.31 -1.11 -8.75
CA GLY A 52 -1.95 -0.53 -9.93
C GLY A 52 -3.10 0.39 -9.56
N ASP A 53 -4.16 0.40 -10.36
CA ASP A 53 -5.40 1.14 -10.07
C ASP A 53 -6.34 0.42 -9.08
N GLY A 54 -5.93 -0.74 -8.56
CA GLY A 54 -6.71 -1.55 -7.62
C GLY A 54 -7.67 -2.55 -8.25
N GLN A 55 -7.84 -2.58 -9.58
CA GLN A 55 -8.84 -3.45 -10.23
C GLN A 55 -8.62 -4.94 -9.94
N ARG A 56 -7.36 -5.39 -9.83
CA ARG A 56 -7.02 -6.78 -9.44
C ARG A 56 -7.63 -7.18 -8.08
N PHE A 57 -7.90 -6.20 -7.24
CA PHE A 57 -8.46 -6.38 -5.91
C PHE A 57 -9.94 -6.01 -5.82
N ASP A 58 -10.62 -5.72 -6.94
CA ASP A 58 -12.02 -5.22 -6.94
C ASP A 58 -12.18 -3.93 -6.11
N LEU A 59 -11.18 -3.05 -6.26
CA LEU A 59 -11.05 -1.75 -5.61
C LEU A 59 -10.68 -0.69 -6.66
N SER A 60 -10.92 0.58 -6.33
CA SER A 60 -10.37 1.75 -7.01
C SER A 60 -9.40 2.46 -6.08
N ILE A 61 -8.11 2.49 -6.46
CA ILE A 61 -7.04 3.06 -5.65
C ILE A 61 -6.56 4.36 -6.30
N ARG A 62 -6.47 5.41 -5.49
CA ARG A 62 -5.77 6.65 -5.82
C ARG A 62 -4.55 6.82 -4.92
N TYR A 63 -3.53 7.47 -5.45
CA TYR A 63 -2.28 7.68 -4.73
C TYR A 63 -2.10 9.15 -4.35
N SER A 64 -1.62 9.36 -3.12
CA SER A 64 -1.22 10.67 -2.62
C SER A 64 0.28 10.62 -2.34
N ALA A 65 1.07 11.13 -3.30
CA ALA A 65 2.51 11.15 -3.20
C ALA A 65 2.97 12.30 -2.29
N GLU A 66 3.57 11.99 -1.15
CA GLU A 66 4.15 12.96 -0.24
C GLU A 66 5.65 13.11 -0.52
N GLY A 67 6.06 14.27 -1.05
CA GLY A 67 7.45 14.57 -1.39
C GLY A 67 8.39 14.71 -0.18
N GLN A 68 7.84 14.89 1.02
CA GLN A 68 8.55 14.79 2.29
C GLN A 68 7.72 13.88 3.21
N PRO A 69 8.34 13.07 4.08
CA PRO A 69 7.61 12.30 5.08
C PRO A 69 6.96 13.29 6.04
N LEU A 70 5.73 13.69 5.72
CA LEU A 70 4.84 14.33 6.67
C LEU A 70 4.35 13.18 7.54
N GLU A 71 4.35 13.39 8.85
CA GLU A 71 3.81 12.38 9.75
C GLU A 71 2.31 12.14 9.45
N THR A 72 1.64 11.31 10.24
CA THR A 72 0.29 10.74 10.02
C THR A 72 -0.89 11.72 9.79
N GLY A 73 -0.68 13.02 9.54
CA GLY A 73 -1.72 14.03 9.31
C GLY A 73 -1.36 15.13 8.29
N GLY A 74 -0.50 14.84 7.31
CA GLY A 74 -0.22 15.73 6.16
C GLY A 74 -1.34 15.80 5.13
#